data_AF-A0A6N2TNN7-F1
#
_entry.id   AF-A0A6N2TNN7-F1
#
_cell.length_a   1.000
_cell.length_b   1.000
_cell.length_c   1.000
_cell.angle_alpha   90.00
_cell.angle_beta   90.00
_cell.angle_gamma   90.00
#
_symmetry.space_group_name_H-M   'P 1'
#
loop_
_entity.id
_entity.type
_entity.pdbx_description
1 polymer ?
#
loop_
_entity_poly.entity_id
_entity_poly.type
_entity_poly.pdbx_seq_one_letter_code
_entity_poly.pdbx_strand_id
1 'polypeptide(L)'
;MNWVKAYYFGNSGRIIIHSLLIIILNLPMDIFRILSSIMVVVTCMGIYQIINVRKKSNDLVRFLIISIIFCGMFFAINNLGGIIRWASGALNYLYPVSAMLFVLIPFVMSMNERKIPILYKCISIMFVFLCGNMEQSSAVVMVLGTLIFIYIRFQRKNYDKADILFLIILWIINLTVFILSYMAPGVEQRYISEMIRCCGYGMLSIPQKLILGMQIYTLYLYSFRGLIILVIPILASIIISLKQKNKKNLLIAVVNLILCGLQNIIIRKFIDIQFIYPYNKMYIV
;
A
#
# COMPACT_ATOMS: atom_id res chain seq x y z
N MET A 1 -19.17 23.33 2.88
CA MET A 1 -18.05 23.90 3.66
C MET A 1 -18.13 23.55 5.15
N ASN A 2 -19.31 23.59 5.78
CA ASN A 2 -19.50 23.25 7.21
C ASN A 2 -19.12 21.80 7.56
N TRP A 3 -19.44 20.83 6.70
CA TRP A 3 -19.10 19.41 6.94
C TRP A 3 -17.58 19.17 6.97
N VAL A 4 -16.82 19.79 6.05
CA VAL A 4 -15.36 19.59 5.94
C VAL A 4 -14.66 20.06 7.21
N LYS A 5 -15.06 21.24 7.72
CA LYS A 5 -14.53 21.76 8.98
C LYS A 5 -14.89 20.82 10.14
N ALA A 6 -16.16 20.44 10.28
CA ALA A 6 -16.58 19.51 11.32
C ALA A 6 -15.82 18.17 11.25
N TYR A 7 -15.58 17.65 10.05
CA TYR A 7 -14.85 16.40 9.85
C TYR A 7 -13.36 16.51 10.17
N TYR A 8 -12.70 17.57 9.72
CA TYR A 8 -11.27 17.79 9.95
C TYR A 8 -10.94 17.98 11.43
N PHE A 9 -11.78 18.73 12.14
CA PHE A 9 -11.60 18.96 13.57
C PHE A 9 -12.15 17.82 14.45
N GLY A 10 -13.10 17.02 13.93
CA GLY A 10 -13.84 16.03 14.72
C GLY A 10 -13.52 14.55 14.44
N ASN A 11 -12.87 14.22 13.31
CA ASN A 11 -12.69 12.81 12.93
C ASN A 11 -11.35 12.49 12.26
N SER A 12 -11.01 13.14 11.15
CA SER A 12 -9.80 12.78 10.40
C SER A 12 -9.37 13.84 9.39
N GLY A 13 -8.07 13.89 9.08
CA GLY A 13 -7.51 14.71 8.01
C GLY A 13 -7.65 14.12 6.60
N ARG A 14 -8.31 12.97 6.44
CA ARG A 14 -8.57 12.31 5.15
C ARG A 14 -9.64 13.02 4.30
N ILE A 15 -9.54 14.35 4.18
CA ILE A 15 -10.56 15.20 3.56
C ILE A 15 -10.78 14.82 2.09
N ILE A 16 -9.73 14.56 1.33
CA ILE A 16 -9.83 14.31 -0.12
C ILE A 16 -10.63 13.04 -0.36
N ILE A 17 -10.29 11.97 0.36
CA ILE A 17 -10.93 10.65 0.20
C ILE A 17 -12.38 10.68 0.69
N HIS A 18 -12.64 11.34 1.82
CA HIS A 18 -14.01 11.42 2.33
C HIS A 18 -14.89 12.39 1.53
N SER A 19 -14.30 13.42 0.90
CA SER A 19 -15.03 14.27 -0.06
C SER A 19 -15.43 13.46 -1.29
N LEU A 20 -14.53 12.64 -1.83
CA LEU A 20 -14.85 11.70 -2.91
C LEU A 20 -15.91 10.70 -2.49
N LEU A 21 -15.86 10.19 -1.25
CA LEU A 21 -16.88 9.27 -0.73
C LEU A 21 -18.26 9.91 -0.71
N ILE A 22 -18.39 11.15 -0.23
CA ILE A 22 -19.67 11.86 -0.23
C ILE A 22 -20.18 12.06 -1.66
N ILE A 23 -19.31 12.45 -2.60
CA ILE A 23 -19.71 12.60 -4.00
C ILE A 23 -20.22 11.26 -4.55
N ILE A 24 -19.47 10.18 -4.36
CA ILE A 24 -19.81 8.84 -4.85
C ILE A 24 -21.12 8.32 -4.24
N LEU A 25 -21.36 8.56 -2.95
CA LEU A 25 -22.59 8.14 -2.28
C LEU A 25 -23.84 8.92 -2.75
N ASN A 26 -23.66 10.10 -3.34
CA ASN A 26 -24.74 10.89 -3.95
C ASN A 26 -24.96 10.56 -5.44
N LEU A 27 -24.15 9.67 -6.03
CA LEU A 27 -24.28 9.24 -7.41
C LEU A 27 -24.97 7.86 -7.49
N PRO A 28 -25.57 7.50 -8.64
CA PRO A 28 -26.08 6.16 -8.86
C PRO A 28 -25.01 5.09 -8.62
N MET A 29 -25.41 3.97 -8.01
CA MET A 29 -24.51 2.87 -7.66
C MET A 29 -23.73 2.30 -8.87
N ASP A 30 -24.29 2.40 -10.08
CA ASP A 30 -23.62 1.94 -11.29
C ASP A 30 -22.40 2.80 -11.64
N ILE A 31 -22.42 4.10 -11.34
CA ILE A 31 -21.26 4.97 -11.51
C ILE A 31 -20.13 4.52 -10.59
N PHE A 32 -20.43 4.23 -9.33
CA PHE A 32 -19.44 3.69 -8.38
C PHE A 32 -18.82 2.38 -8.87
N ARG A 33 -19.64 1.46 -9.38
CA ARG A 33 -19.18 0.17 -9.92
C ARG A 33 -18.24 0.37 -11.11
N ILE A 34 -18.63 1.21 -12.07
CA ILE A 34 -17.82 1.52 -13.26
C ILE A 34 -16.48 2.14 -12.84
N LEU A 35 -16.49 3.15 -11.98
CA LEU A 35 -15.27 3.81 -11.53
C LEU A 35 -14.35 2.86 -10.76
N SER A 36 -14.91 1.99 -9.91
CA SER A 36 -14.13 0.99 -9.18
C SER A 36 -13.50 -0.04 -10.11
N SER A 37 -14.24 -0.51 -11.13
CA SER A 37 -13.70 -1.40 -12.17
C SER A 37 -12.55 -0.73 -12.94
N ILE A 38 -12.70 0.55 -13.29
CA ILE A 38 -11.61 1.33 -13.92
C ILE A 38 -10.39 1.36 -12.99
N MET A 39 -10.57 1.62 -11.70
CA MET A 39 -9.45 1.67 -10.74
C MET A 39 -8.74 0.33 -10.54
N VAL A 40 -9.46 -0.79 -10.66
CA VAL A 40 -8.83 -2.13 -10.70
C VAL A 40 -7.93 -2.25 -11.94
N VAL A 41 -8.40 -1.82 -13.12
CA VAL A 41 -7.59 -1.84 -14.35
C VAL A 41 -6.38 -0.90 -14.21
N VAL A 42 -6.58 0.30 -13.65
CA VAL A 42 -5.50 1.25 -13.36
C VAL A 42 -4.46 0.62 -12.43
N THR A 43 -4.87 -0.08 -11.37
CA THR A 43 -3.95 -0.83 -10.50
C THR A 43 -3.08 -1.79 -11.30
N CYS A 44 -3.70 -2.60 -12.17
CA CYS A 44 -2.99 -3.58 -13.00
C CYS A 44 -2.01 -2.92 -13.97
N MET A 45 -2.43 -1.83 -14.61
CA MET A 45 -1.56 -1.04 -15.48
C MET A 45 -0.37 -0.45 -14.71
N GLY A 46 -0.59 0.07 -13.51
CA GLY A 46 0.47 0.60 -12.65
C GLY A 46 1.52 -0.47 -12.33
N ILE A 47 1.09 -1.66 -11.93
CA ILE A 47 1.96 -2.82 -11.68
C ILE A 47 2.72 -3.20 -12.96
N TYR A 48 2.02 -3.33 -14.10
CA TYR A 48 2.64 -3.64 -15.38
C TYR A 48 3.74 -2.66 -15.73
N GLN A 49 3.48 -1.35 -15.62
CA GLN A 49 4.46 -0.33 -15.98
C GLN A 49 5.69 -0.38 -15.09
N ILE A 50 5.52 -0.53 -13.77
CA ILE A 50 6.65 -0.68 -12.83
C ILE A 50 7.53 -1.88 -13.22
N ILE A 51 6.92 -3.01 -13.60
CA ILE A 51 7.67 -4.20 -14.03
C ILE A 51 8.32 -3.98 -15.40
N ASN A 52 7.62 -3.36 -16.35
CA ASN A 52 8.06 -3.16 -17.74
C ASN A 52 9.28 -2.23 -17.83
N VAL A 53 9.36 -1.24 -16.93
CA VAL A 53 10.49 -0.30 -16.83
C VAL A 53 11.83 -1.03 -16.64
N ARG A 54 11.86 -2.26 -16.11
CA ARG A 54 13.11 -3.02 -15.93
C ARG A 54 13.71 -3.65 -17.19
N LYS A 55 13.05 -3.63 -18.37
CA LYS A 55 13.53 -4.10 -19.71
C LYS A 55 14.17 -5.52 -19.81
N LYS A 56 14.41 -6.21 -18.69
CA LYS A 56 15.14 -7.49 -18.57
C LYS A 56 14.22 -8.70 -18.35
N SER A 57 12.91 -8.52 -18.25
CA SER A 57 11.94 -9.61 -18.03
C SER A 57 11.16 -9.94 -19.30
N ASN A 58 11.01 -11.24 -19.59
CA ASN A 58 10.24 -11.78 -20.70
C ASN A 58 8.73 -11.47 -20.51
N ASP A 59 8.00 -11.11 -21.57
CA ASP A 59 6.61 -10.64 -21.49
C ASP A 59 5.66 -11.69 -20.90
N LEU A 60 5.94 -12.98 -21.08
CA LEU A 60 5.20 -14.07 -20.46
C LEU A 60 5.37 -14.12 -18.93
N VAL A 61 6.54 -13.76 -18.41
CA VAL A 61 6.78 -13.65 -16.95
C VAL A 61 6.05 -12.43 -16.39
N ARG A 62 5.95 -11.34 -17.16
CA ARG A 62 5.21 -10.14 -16.76
C ARG A 62 3.71 -10.41 -16.70
N PHE A 63 3.18 -11.03 -17.76
CA PHE A 63 1.79 -11.48 -17.81
C PHE A 63 1.49 -12.44 -16.65
N LEU A 64 2.36 -13.41 -16.38
CA LEU A 64 2.18 -14.32 -15.25
C LEU A 64 2.17 -13.59 -13.91
N ILE A 65 3.11 -12.66 -13.64
CA ILE A 65 3.15 -11.89 -12.39
C ILE A 65 1.87 -11.05 -12.23
N ILE A 66 1.41 -10.40 -13.29
CA ILE A 66 0.20 -9.57 -13.25
C ILE A 66 -1.04 -10.43 -13.06
N SER A 67 -1.16 -11.53 -13.77
CA SER A 67 -2.25 -12.50 -13.60
C SER A 67 -2.23 -13.14 -12.21
N ILE A 68 -1.06 -13.37 -11.64
CA ILE A 68 -0.86 -13.85 -10.27
C ILE A 68 -1.32 -12.82 -9.24
N ILE A 69 -0.94 -11.55 -9.41
CA ILE A 69 -1.36 -10.48 -8.51
C ILE A 69 -2.87 -10.22 -8.67
N PHE A 70 -3.38 -10.21 -9.89
CA PHE A 70 -4.79 -10.06 -10.21
C PHE A 70 -5.62 -11.20 -9.61
N CYS A 71 -5.25 -12.45 -9.89
CA CYS A 71 -5.90 -13.61 -9.28
C CYS A 71 -5.76 -13.60 -7.76
N GLY A 72 -4.63 -13.20 -7.18
CA GLY A 72 -4.46 -13.04 -5.73
C GLY A 72 -5.38 -11.98 -5.12
N MET A 73 -5.59 -10.86 -5.82
CA MET A 73 -6.52 -9.80 -5.42
C MET A 73 -7.99 -10.27 -5.48
N PHE A 74 -8.33 -11.14 -6.45
CA PHE A 74 -9.66 -11.73 -6.56
C PHE A 74 -9.84 -12.94 -5.61
N PHE A 75 -8.89 -13.85 -5.40
CA PHE A 75 -9.09 -15.00 -4.50
C PHE A 75 -9.27 -14.62 -3.02
N ALA A 76 -8.81 -13.43 -2.61
CA ALA A 76 -9.14 -12.85 -1.30
C ALA A 76 -10.54 -12.16 -1.25
N ILE A 77 -11.45 -12.57 -2.15
CA ILE A 77 -12.81 -12.05 -2.42
C ILE A 77 -13.66 -11.76 -1.17
N ASN A 78 -13.48 -12.46 -0.05
CA ASN A 78 -14.27 -12.16 1.14
C ASN A 78 -13.77 -10.94 1.94
N ASN A 79 -12.49 -10.56 1.83
CA ASN A 79 -11.96 -9.33 2.45
C ASN A 79 -11.75 -8.23 1.40
N LEU A 80 -11.13 -8.53 0.26
CA LEU A 80 -10.94 -7.57 -0.84
C LEU A 80 -12.24 -7.31 -1.61
N GLY A 81 -13.10 -8.30 -1.80
CA GLY A 81 -14.43 -8.06 -2.37
C GLY A 81 -15.31 -7.25 -1.42
N GLY A 82 -15.15 -7.36 -0.09
CA GLY A 82 -15.73 -6.37 0.82
C GLY A 82 -15.18 -4.97 0.53
N ILE A 83 -13.85 -4.82 0.58
CA ILE A 83 -13.17 -3.54 0.32
C ILE A 83 -13.57 -2.91 -1.02
N ILE A 84 -13.71 -3.68 -2.10
CA ILE A 84 -14.02 -3.15 -3.44
C ILE A 84 -15.54 -2.96 -3.64
N ARG A 85 -16.40 -3.75 -2.95
CA ARG A 85 -17.87 -3.59 -3.03
C ARG A 85 -18.39 -2.40 -2.22
N TRP A 86 -17.72 -2.04 -1.13
CA TRP A 86 -18.09 -0.90 -0.31
C TRP A 86 -17.36 0.36 -0.78
N ALA A 87 -18.10 1.43 -1.07
CA ALA A 87 -17.52 2.70 -1.52
C ALA A 87 -16.46 3.24 -0.56
N SER A 88 -16.70 3.13 0.75
CA SER A 88 -15.75 3.52 1.79
C SER A 88 -14.46 2.70 1.72
N GLY A 89 -14.54 1.38 1.54
CA GLY A 89 -13.38 0.51 1.37
C GLY A 89 -12.60 0.84 0.10
N ALA A 90 -13.29 0.98 -1.03
CA ALA A 90 -12.64 1.17 -2.32
C ALA A 90 -11.85 2.48 -2.33
N LEU A 91 -12.44 3.55 -1.78
CA LEU A 91 -11.84 4.87 -1.72
C LEU A 91 -10.72 4.99 -0.68
N ASN A 92 -10.75 4.20 0.41
CA ASN A 92 -9.67 4.20 1.40
C ASN A 92 -8.49 3.29 1.01
N TYR A 93 -8.71 2.26 0.19
CA TYR A 93 -7.68 1.25 -0.08
C TYR A 93 -7.33 1.14 -1.56
N LEU A 94 -8.30 0.80 -2.43
CA LEU A 94 -8.03 0.57 -3.85
C LEU A 94 -7.54 1.83 -4.55
N TYR A 95 -8.24 2.95 -4.37
CA TYR A 95 -7.94 4.20 -5.07
C TYR A 95 -6.56 4.77 -4.67
N PRO A 96 -6.22 4.89 -3.38
CA PRO A 96 -4.91 5.37 -2.93
C PRO A 96 -3.77 4.44 -3.36
N VAL A 97 -3.97 3.13 -3.35
CA VAL A 97 -2.97 2.15 -3.84
C VAL A 97 -2.76 2.27 -5.34
N SER A 98 -3.83 2.41 -6.12
CA SER A 98 -3.75 2.65 -7.57
C SER A 98 -2.96 3.92 -7.86
N ALA A 99 -3.27 4.99 -7.12
CA ALA A 99 -2.61 6.27 -7.24
C ALA A 99 -1.12 6.19 -6.89
N MET A 100 -0.80 5.54 -5.78
CA MET A 100 0.56 5.28 -5.31
C MET A 100 1.42 4.59 -6.38
N LEU A 101 0.90 3.56 -7.05
CA LEU A 101 1.64 2.84 -8.09
C LEU A 101 2.07 3.79 -9.22
N PHE A 102 1.18 4.66 -9.69
CA PHE A 102 1.51 5.64 -10.73
C PHE A 102 2.42 6.76 -10.24
N VAL A 103 2.33 7.15 -8.97
CA VAL A 103 3.29 8.07 -8.34
C VAL A 103 4.69 7.45 -8.28
N LEU A 104 4.80 6.13 -8.10
CA LEU A 104 6.06 5.40 -8.07
C LEU A 104 6.69 5.16 -9.46
N ILE A 105 5.90 5.15 -10.55
CA ILE A 105 6.43 4.91 -11.91
C ILE A 105 7.60 5.85 -12.25
N PRO A 106 7.49 7.19 -12.11
CA PRO A 106 8.60 8.11 -12.35
C PRO A 106 9.87 7.78 -11.54
N PHE A 107 9.73 7.39 -10.27
CA PHE A 107 10.86 6.99 -9.44
C PHE A 107 11.55 5.74 -10.00
N VAL A 108 10.77 4.75 -10.41
CA VAL A 108 11.29 3.51 -11.02
C VAL A 108 11.92 3.79 -12.39
N MET A 109 11.37 4.69 -13.20
CA MET A 109 11.95 5.13 -14.47
C MET A 109 13.32 5.77 -14.26
N SER A 110 13.42 6.71 -13.31
CA SER A 110 14.68 7.36 -12.97
C SER A 110 15.71 6.38 -12.40
N MET A 111 15.29 5.41 -11.57
CA MET A 111 16.17 4.33 -11.10
C MET A 111 16.76 3.49 -12.26
N ASN A 112 16.01 3.33 -13.37
CA ASN A 112 16.41 2.55 -14.54
C ASN A 112 16.95 3.41 -15.71
N GLU A 113 17.43 4.62 -15.42
CA GLU A 113 18.06 5.49 -16.43
C GLU A 113 17.14 5.94 -17.57
N ARG A 114 15.83 5.88 -17.36
CA ARG A 114 14.85 6.33 -18.35
C ARG A 114 14.38 7.74 -18.03
N LYS A 115 14.32 8.58 -19.06
CA LYS A 115 13.65 9.88 -18.97
C LYS A 115 12.18 9.71 -18.62
N ILE A 116 11.65 10.61 -17.79
CA ILE A 116 10.26 10.60 -17.37
C ILE A 116 9.42 11.36 -18.40
N PRO A 117 8.50 10.71 -19.15
CA PRO A 117 7.63 11.40 -20.09
C PRO A 117 6.67 12.37 -19.39
N ILE A 118 6.31 13.47 -20.06
CA ILE A 118 5.43 14.51 -19.49
C ILE A 118 4.09 13.96 -19.01
N LEU A 119 3.51 12.98 -19.73
CA LEU A 119 2.27 12.32 -19.36
C LEU A 119 2.35 11.69 -17.95
N TYR A 120 3.45 10.99 -17.65
CA TYR A 120 3.65 10.41 -16.32
C TYR A 120 3.87 11.48 -15.25
N LYS A 121 4.52 12.61 -15.58
CA LYS A 121 4.65 13.73 -14.65
C LYS A 121 3.28 14.30 -14.26
N CYS A 122 2.43 14.55 -15.25
CA CYS A 122 1.07 15.06 -15.04
C CYS A 122 0.22 14.09 -14.22
N ILE A 123 0.20 12.80 -14.59
CA ILE A 123 -0.57 11.78 -13.85
C ILE A 123 -0.09 11.69 -12.40
N SER A 124 1.23 11.65 -12.16
CA SER A 124 1.77 11.56 -10.80
C SER A 124 1.43 12.79 -9.96
N ILE A 125 1.44 14.01 -10.52
CA ILE A 125 0.99 15.21 -9.80
C ILE A 125 -0.48 15.12 -9.40
N MET A 126 -1.36 14.59 -10.27
CA MET A 126 -2.77 14.43 -9.91
C MET A 126 -2.95 13.38 -8.80
N PHE A 127 -2.21 12.27 -8.91
CA PHE A 127 -2.39 11.10 -8.05
C PHE A 127 -1.70 11.23 -6.69
N VAL A 128 -0.70 12.09 -6.55
CA VAL A 128 0.01 12.27 -5.28
C VAL A 128 -0.89 12.80 -4.16
N PHE A 129 -1.90 13.61 -4.48
CA PHE A 129 -2.88 14.08 -3.50
C PHE A 129 -3.76 12.95 -2.99
N LEU A 130 -4.12 12.00 -3.87
CA LEU A 130 -4.97 10.87 -3.52
C LEU A 130 -4.22 9.85 -2.66
N CYS A 131 -2.98 9.49 -3.05
CA CYS A 131 -2.18 8.54 -2.26
C CYS A 131 -1.59 9.17 -0.99
N GLY A 132 -1.28 10.47 -1.03
CA GLY A 132 -0.74 11.22 0.10
C GLY A 132 -1.75 11.42 1.23
N ASN A 133 -3.05 11.44 0.92
CA ASN A 133 -4.14 11.60 1.89
C ASN A 133 -4.50 10.28 2.62
N MET A 134 -3.84 9.16 2.29
CA MET A 134 -3.83 7.94 3.11
C MET A 134 -2.45 7.67 3.67
N GLU A 135 -2.40 7.36 4.96
CA GLU A 135 -1.16 7.19 5.71
C GLU A 135 -0.33 6.01 5.16
N GLN A 136 -0.97 4.87 4.85
CA GLN A 136 -0.24 3.68 4.38
C GLN A 136 0.39 3.87 3.01
N SER A 137 -0.36 4.37 2.02
CA SER A 137 0.18 4.59 0.67
C SER A 137 1.20 5.72 0.65
N SER A 138 0.96 6.78 1.42
CA SER A 138 1.90 7.89 1.54
C SER A 138 3.23 7.45 2.15
N ALA A 139 3.19 6.64 3.21
CA ALA A 139 4.39 6.09 3.84
C ALA A 139 5.23 5.27 2.84
N VAL A 140 4.59 4.49 1.97
CA VAL A 140 5.30 3.73 0.92
C VAL A 140 6.02 4.66 -0.05
N VAL A 141 5.35 5.72 -0.54
CA VAL A 141 5.98 6.72 -1.43
C VAL A 141 7.14 7.41 -0.73
N MET A 142 6.97 7.78 0.54
CA MET A 142 8.02 8.43 1.33
C MET A 142 9.25 7.53 1.48
N VAL A 143 9.06 6.30 1.97
CA VAL A 143 10.15 5.36 2.25
C VAL A 143 10.83 4.91 0.96
N LEU A 144 10.07 4.45 -0.04
CA LEU A 144 10.65 4.01 -1.31
C LEU A 144 11.27 5.17 -2.07
N GLY A 145 10.66 6.35 -2.05
CA GLY A 145 11.21 7.56 -2.65
C GLY A 145 12.59 7.91 -2.06
N THR A 146 12.69 7.92 -0.73
CA THR A 146 13.97 8.15 -0.03
C THR A 146 15.01 7.10 -0.38
N LEU A 147 14.65 5.81 -0.37
CA LEU A 147 15.57 4.73 -0.77
C LEU A 147 16.04 4.86 -2.22
N ILE A 148 15.17 5.29 -3.12
CA ILE A 148 15.52 5.53 -4.52
C ILE A 148 16.43 6.76 -4.66
N PHE A 149 16.22 7.83 -3.90
CA PHE A 149 17.16 8.96 -3.89
C PHE A 149 18.55 8.55 -3.40
N ILE A 150 18.63 7.76 -2.33
CA ILE A 150 19.88 7.18 -1.85
C ILE A 150 20.53 6.34 -2.96
N TYR A 151 19.76 5.44 -3.58
CA TYR A 151 20.26 4.63 -4.69
C TYR A 151 20.80 5.48 -5.85
N ILE A 152 20.06 6.50 -6.29
CA ILE A 152 20.49 7.39 -7.38
C ILE A 152 21.78 8.12 -7.00
N ARG A 153 21.88 8.61 -5.76
CA ARG A 153 23.05 9.36 -5.28
C ARG A 153 24.34 8.53 -5.26
N PHE A 154 24.25 7.23 -4.95
CA PHE A 154 25.43 6.36 -4.78
C PHE A 154 25.71 5.45 -5.96
N GLN A 155 24.70 5.01 -6.70
CA GLN A 155 24.83 3.97 -7.73
C GLN A 155 24.68 4.51 -9.16
N ARG A 156 24.07 5.68 -9.35
CA ARG A 156 23.87 6.24 -10.70
C ARG A 156 24.96 7.24 -11.06
N LYS A 157 25.56 7.01 -12.23
CA LYS A 157 26.63 7.87 -12.78
C LYS A 157 26.07 9.08 -13.55
N ASN A 158 24.93 8.91 -14.23
CA ASN A 158 24.29 9.95 -15.04
C ASN A 158 22.81 10.04 -14.71
N TYR A 159 22.27 11.21 -14.38
CA TYR A 159 20.84 11.42 -14.20
C TYR A 159 20.42 12.79 -14.72
N ASP A 160 19.19 12.89 -15.20
CA ASP A 160 18.62 14.16 -15.65
C ASP A 160 18.22 14.98 -14.42
N LYS A 161 18.84 16.15 -14.23
CA LYS A 161 18.62 17.03 -13.08
C LYS A 161 17.16 17.50 -12.99
N ALA A 162 16.50 17.72 -14.13
CA ALA A 162 15.11 18.15 -14.16
C ALA A 162 14.16 17.03 -13.69
N ASP A 163 14.46 15.78 -14.05
CA ASP A 163 13.71 14.61 -13.58
C ASP A 163 13.92 14.39 -12.08
N ILE A 164 15.13 14.58 -11.55
CA ILE A 164 15.38 14.50 -10.11
C ILE A 164 14.65 15.62 -9.35
N LEU A 165 14.71 16.85 -9.85
CA LEU A 165 13.97 17.97 -9.24
C LEU A 165 12.46 17.69 -9.21
N PHE A 166 11.91 17.16 -10.30
CA PHE A 166 10.52 16.74 -10.36
C PHE A 166 10.18 15.70 -9.28
N LEU A 167 11.02 14.67 -9.11
CA LEU A 167 10.80 13.64 -8.08
C LEU A 167 10.87 14.21 -6.66
N ILE A 168 11.77 15.15 -6.40
CA ILE A 168 11.87 15.83 -5.11
C ILE A 168 10.60 16.63 -4.83
N ILE A 169 10.12 17.42 -5.80
CA ILE A 169 8.86 18.17 -5.69
C ILE A 169 7.71 17.22 -5.39
N LEU A 170 7.61 16.10 -6.13
CA LEU A 170 6.57 15.10 -5.95
C LEU A 170 6.61 14.47 -4.54
N TRP A 171 7.81 14.16 -4.04
CA TRP A 171 8.01 13.64 -2.69
C TRP A 171 7.63 14.66 -1.61
N ILE A 172 8.00 15.93 -1.79
CA ILE A 172 7.62 17.02 -0.89
C ILE A 172 6.11 17.20 -0.85
N ILE A 173 5.42 17.22 -2.01
CA ILE A 173 3.95 17.31 -2.05
C ILE A 173 3.34 16.14 -1.27
N ASN A 174 3.79 14.91 -1.50
CA ASN A 174 3.30 13.74 -0.77
C ASN A 174 3.50 13.88 0.75
N LEU A 175 4.68 14.33 1.19
CA LEU A 175 4.99 14.57 2.59
C LEU A 175 4.08 15.66 3.18
N THR A 176 3.87 16.77 2.47
CA THR A 176 2.98 17.84 2.93
C THR A 176 1.55 17.35 3.09
N VAL A 177 1.02 16.63 2.10
CA VAL A 177 -0.34 16.06 2.19
C VAL A 177 -0.44 15.08 3.36
N PHE A 178 0.58 14.24 3.57
CA PHE A 178 0.64 13.34 4.71
C PHE A 178 0.60 14.09 6.05
N ILE A 179 1.46 15.08 6.23
CA ILE A 179 1.55 15.88 7.46
C ILE A 179 0.21 16.56 7.74
N LEU A 180 -0.40 17.21 6.74
CA LEU A 180 -1.71 17.85 6.89
C LEU A 180 -2.82 16.85 7.26
N SER A 181 -2.76 15.64 6.72
CA SER A 181 -3.75 14.60 7.01
C SER A 181 -3.56 13.99 8.40
N TYR A 182 -2.31 13.77 8.79
CA TYR A 182 -1.95 13.12 10.05
C TYR A 182 -2.05 14.05 11.26
N MET A 183 -1.67 15.33 11.09
CA MET A 183 -1.73 16.36 12.13
C MET A 183 -3.11 17.01 12.25
N ALA A 184 -4.13 16.49 11.57
CA ALA A 184 -5.48 17.01 11.68
C ALA A 184 -6.01 16.80 13.12
N PRO A 185 -6.59 17.84 13.77
CA PRO A 185 -7.05 17.74 15.16
C PRO A 185 -8.04 16.59 15.41
N GLY A 186 -8.86 16.28 14.41
CA GLY A 186 -9.81 15.16 14.48
C GLY A 186 -9.15 13.79 14.67
N VAL A 187 -7.89 13.61 14.23
CA VAL A 187 -7.15 12.36 14.41
C VAL A 187 -6.91 12.08 15.89
N GLU A 188 -6.57 13.09 16.67
CA GLU A 188 -6.38 12.96 18.12
C GLU A 188 -7.71 12.69 18.83
N GLN A 189 -8.79 13.38 18.45
CA GLN A 189 -10.11 13.13 19.02
C GLN A 189 -10.59 11.70 18.74
N ARG A 190 -10.38 11.21 17.51
CA ARG A 190 -10.67 9.83 17.15
C ARG A 190 -9.82 8.86 17.94
N TYR A 191 -8.53 9.11 18.10
CA TYR A 191 -7.64 8.29 18.92
C TYR A 191 -8.15 8.17 20.36
N ILE A 192 -8.56 9.27 20.99
CA ILE A 192 -9.16 9.25 22.35
C ILE A 192 -10.43 8.39 22.37
N SER A 193 -11.30 8.51 21.36
CA SER A 193 -12.52 7.70 21.27
C SER A 193 -12.24 6.20 21.07
N GLU A 194 -11.24 5.84 20.27
CA GLU A 194 -10.81 4.47 20.03
C GLU A 194 -10.13 3.88 21.26
N MET A 195 -9.40 4.69 22.01
CA MET A 195 -8.76 4.32 23.28
C MET A 195 -9.76 3.92 24.36
N ILE A 196 -10.94 4.54 24.39
CA ILE A 196 -12.05 4.15 25.28
C ILE A 196 -12.59 2.77 24.89
N ARG A 197 -12.67 2.48 23.58
CA ARG A 197 -13.14 1.18 23.06
C ARG A 197 -12.10 0.07 23.24
N CYS A 198 -10.84 0.39 23.03
CA CYS A 198 -9.70 -0.53 23.15
C CYS A 198 -9.02 -0.38 24.51
N CYS A 199 -9.77 -0.69 25.58
CA CYS A 199 -9.30 -0.58 26.96
C CYS A 199 -7.91 -1.24 27.13
N GLY A 200 -6.95 -0.50 27.69
CA GLY A 200 -5.59 -0.97 27.92
C GLY A 200 -4.58 -0.73 26.80
N TYR A 201 -5.02 -0.35 25.58
CA TYR A 201 -4.07 -0.06 24.47
C TYR A 201 -3.10 1.09 24.81
N GLY A 202 -3.57 2.09 25.55
CA GLY A 202 -2.75 3.23 25.99
C GLY A 202 -1.61 2.87 26.91
N MET A 203 -1.81 1.82 27.72
CA MET A 203 -0.84 1.35 28.71
C MET A 203 0.27 0.52 28.09
N LEU A 204 0.12 0.13 26.81
CA LEU A 204 1.14 -0.60 26.07
C LEU A 204 2.30 0.33 25.71
N SER A 205 3.52 -0.13 25.99
CA SER A 205 4.74 0.45 25.45
C SER A 205 4.77 0.37 23.92
N ILE A 206 5.60 1.19 23.29
CA ILE A 206 5.77 1.18 21.81
C ILE A 206 6.14 -0.22 21.29
N PRO A 207 7.08 -0.97 21.89
CA PRO A 207 7.37 -2.33 21.45
C PRO A 207 6.16 -3.26 21.52
N GLN A 208 5.36 -3.17 22.59
CA GLN A 208 4.14 -3.98 22.73
C GLN A 208 3.09 -3.62 21.68
N LYS A 209 2.92 -2.33 21.36
CA LYS A 209 2.02 -1.89 20.28
C LYS A 209 2.47 -2.42 18.92
N LEU A 210 3.77 -2.42 18.63
CA LEU A 210 4.34 -2.98 17.41
C LEU A 210 4.13 -4.51 17.33
N ILE A 211 4.37 -5.22 18.43
CA ILE A 211 4.13 -6.66 18.52
C ILE A 211 2.65 -6.96 18.30
N LEU A 212 1.74 -6.22 18.94
CA LEU A 212 0.28 -6.37 18.75
C LEU A 212 -0.13 -6.14 17.29
N GLY A 213 0.39 -5.09 16.66
CA GLY A 213 0.13 -4.83 15.24
C GLY A 213 0.63 -5.95 14.33
N MET A 214 1.84 -6.46 14.59
CA MET A 214 2.42 -7.60 13.89
C MET A 214 1.62 -8.89 14.12
N GLN A 215 1.10 -9.11 15.32
CA GLN A 215 0.23 -10.26 15.63
C GLN A 215 -1.07 -10.21 14.83
N ILE A 216 -1.77 -9.07 14.84
CA ILE A 216 -3.02 -8.89 14.09
C ILE A 216 -2.76 -9.12 12.59
N TYR A 217 -1.72 -8.49 12.05
CA TYR A 217 -1.31 -8.68 10.65
C TYR A 217 -1.02 -10.15 10.32
N THR A 218 -0.27 -10.83 11.20
CA THR A 218 0.10 -12.23 11.05
C THR A 218 -1.14 -13.14 11.12
N LEU A 219 -2.08 -12.89 12.03
CA LEU A 219 -3.34 -13.62 12.14
C LEU A 219 -4.18 -13.50 10.85
N TYR A 220 -4.23 -12.31 10.25
CA TYR A 220 -4.87 -12.11 8.96
C TYR A 220 -4.18 -12.89 7.82
N LEU A 221 -2.85 -12.90 7.77
CA LEU A 221 -2.08 -13.69 6.80
C LEU A 221 -2.27 -15.21 6.98
N TYR A 222 -2.52 -15.67 8.19
CA TYR A 222 -2.72 -17.09 8.51
C TYR A 222 -4.15 -17.60 8.39
N SER A 223 -5.12 -16.73 8.12
CA SER A 223 -6.40 -17.19 7.61
C SER A 223 -6.15 -18.02 6.34
N PHE A 224 -6.95 -19.07 6.08
CA PHE A 224 -6.89 -19.89 4.85
C PHE A 224 -6.77 -19.03 3.57
N ARG A 225 -7.29 -17.80 3.64
CA ARG A 225 -7.33 -16.78 2.59
C ARG A 225 -5.99 -16.01 2.43
N GLY A 226 -5.24 -15.78 3.52
CA GLY A 226 -3.93 -15.12 3.49
C GLY A 226 -2.79 -16.05 3.05
N LEU A 227 -2.93 -17.37 3.25
CA LEU A 227 -1.99 -18.36 2.75
C LEU A 227 -1.89 -18.34 1.21
N ILE A 228 -2.98 -18.07 0.50
CA ILE A 228 -2.99 -17.92 -0.97
C ILE A 228 -2.14 -16.71 -1.41
N ILE A 229 -2.24 -15.60 -0.67
CA ILE A 229 -1.45 -14.38 -0.90
C ILE A 229 0.05 -14.61 -0.66
N LEU A 230 0.43 -15.57 0.18
CA LEU A 230 1.83 -15.95 0.41
C LEU A 230 2.34 -16.97 -0.61
N VAL A 231 1.55 -18.00 -0.92
CA VAL A 231 1.94 -19.10 -1.83
C VAL A 231 2.19 -18.58 -3.24
N ILE A 232 1.39 -17.64 -3.72
CA ILE A 232 1.48 -17.14 -5.09
C ILE A 232 2.80 -16.37 -5.37
N PRO A 233 3.22 -15.38 -4.56
CA PRO A 233 4.53 -14.72 -4.69
C PRO A 233 5.70 -15.68 -4.46
N ILE A 234 5.55 -16.68 -3.59
CA ILE A 234 6.55 -17.72 -3.35
C ILE A 234 6.76 -18.55 -4.61
N LEU A 235 5.68 -19.07 -5.21
CA LEU A 235 5.74 -19.81 -6.46
C LEU A 235 6.28 -18.95 -7.60
N ALA A 236 5.86 -17.68 -7.69
CA ALA A 236 6.40 -16.74 -8.67
C ALA A 236 7.91 -16.53 -8.48
N SER A 237 8.38 -16.37 -7.23
CA SER A 237 9.80 -16.17 -6.91
C SER A 237 10.63 -17.41 -7.23
N ILE A 238 10.09 -18.61 -6.97
CA ILE A 238 10.70 -19.90 -7.33
C ILE A 238 10.76 -20.05 -8.85
N ILE A 239 9.68 -19.76 -9.57
CA ILE A 239 9.66 -19.86 -11.05
C ILE A 239 10.65 -18.86 -11.68
N ILE A 240 10.73 -17.64 -11.16
CA ILE A 240 11.67 -16.61 -11.64
C ILE A 240 13.11 -17.02 -11.33
N SER A 241 13.38 -17.58 -10.15
CA SER A 241 14.72 -18.00 -9.76
C SER A 241 15.19 -19.23 -10.52
N LEU A 242 14.30 -20.18 -10.82
CA LEU A 242 14.58 -21.34 -11.68
C LEU A 242 14.86 -20.93 -13.14
N LYS A 243 14.26 -19.83 -13.61
CA LYS A 243 14.53 -19.28 -14.96
C LYS A 243 15.79 -18.41 -15.03
N GLN A 244 16.32 -17.91 -13.91
CA GLN A 244 17.54 -17.10 -13.90
C GLN A 244 18.79 -17.97 -13.67
N LYS A 245 19.75 -17.94 -14.60
CA LYS A 245 21.04 -18.67 -14.49
C LYS A 245 21.94 -18.23 -13.32
N ASN A 246 21.58 -17.17 -12.57
CA ASN A 246 22.43 -16.57 -11.54
C ASN A 246 22.09 -17.07 -10.12
N LYS A 247 22.95 -17.93 -9.56
CA LYS A 247 22.81 -18.55 -8.24
C LYS A 247 22.66 -17.55 -7.07
N LYS A 248 23.18 -16.31 -7.19
CA LYS A 248 23.05 -15.27 -6.14
C LYS A 248 21.61 -14.78 -5.98
N ASN A 249 20.85 -14.67 -7.07
CA ASN A 249 19.45 -14.22 -7.01
C ASN A 249 18.53 -15.31 -6.45
N LEU A 250 18.83 -16.58 -6.73
CA LEU A 250 18.17 -17.73 -6.12
C LEU A 250 18.39 -17.73 -4.60
N LEU A 251 19.63 -17.50 -4.14
CA LEU A 251 19.94 -17.41 -2.71
C LEU A 251 19.16 -16.28 -2.03
N ILE A 252 19.08 -15.09 -2.64
CA ILE A 252 18.31 -13.95 -2.10
C ILE A 252 16.82 -14.28 -2.02
N ALA A 253 16.25 -14.92 -3.04
CA ALA A 253 14.85 -15.34 -3.04
C ALA A 253 14.56 -16.38 -1.94
N VAL A 254 15.43 -17.38 -1.79
CA VAL A 254 15.32 -18.43 -0.77
C VAL A 254 15.52 -17.87 0.65
N VAL A 255 16.48 -16.95 0.84
CA VAL A 255 16.72 -16.29 2.13
C VAL A 255 15.51 -15.43 2.52
N ASN A 256 14.94 -14.65 1.60
CA ASN A 256 13.72 -13.90 1.88
C ASN A 256 12.55 -14.81 2.25
N LEU A 257 12.42 -15.95 1.57
CA LEU A 257 11.46 -17.01 1.87
C LEU A 257 11.64 -17.59 3.29
N ILE A 258 12.89 -17.90 3.66
CA ILE A 258 13.25 -18.42 4.98
C ILE A 258 13.02 -17.35 6.05
N LEU A 259 13.36 -16.09 5.79
CA LEU A 259 13.14 -14.98 6.73
C LEU A 259 11.64 -14.75 6.97
N CYS A 260 10.81 -14.79 5.92
CA CYS A 260 9.36 -14.78 6.06
C CYS A 260 8.85 -16.00 6.87
N GLY A 261 9.43 -17.19 6.65
CA GLY A 261 9.11 -18.41 7.40
C GLY A 261 9.61 -18.44 8.86
N LEU A 262 10.74 -17.80 9.17
CA LEU A 262 11.33 -17.73 10.51
C LEU A 262 10.66 -16.67 11.37
N GLN A 263 10.33 -15.51 10.79
CA GLN A 263 9.49 -14.48 11.43
C GLN A 263 8.21 -15.13 11.99
N ASN A 264 7.63 -16.03 11.22
CA ASN A 264 6.45 -16.82 11.54
C ASN A 264 6.62 -17.81 12.72
N ILE A 265 7.77 -18.47 12.85
CA ILE A 265 8.05 -19.42 13.96
C ILE A 265 8.38 -18.68 15.26
N ILE A 266 9.14 -17.59 15.17
CA ILE A 266 9.54 -16.78 16.32
C ILE A 266 8.31 -16.11 16.95
N ILE A 267 7.39 -15.59 16.12
CA ILE A 267 6.14 -14.98 16.60
C ILE A 267 5.25 -16.02 17.29
N ARG A 268 5.17 -17.27 16.81
CA ARG A 268 4.39 -18.33 17.50
C ARG A 268 4.97 -18.75 18.85
N LYS A 269 6.31 -18.79 19.00
CA LYS A 269 6.95 -19.24 20.24
C LYS A 269 6.98 -18.17 21.34
N PHE A 270 6.96 -16.88 20.99
CA PHE A 270 7.03 -15.78 21.95
C PHE A 270 5.66 -15.29 22.46
N ILE A 271 4.56 -15.82 21.94
CA ILE A 271 3.23 -15.23 22.11
C ILE A 271 2.28 -16.30 22.65
N ASP A 272 2.24 -16.41 23.98
CA ASP A 272 1.12 -17.04 24.67
C ASP A 272 -0.18 -16.28 24.31
N ILE A 273 -1.17 -17.04 23.87
CA ILE A 273 -2.45 -16.62 23.28
C ILE A 273 -3.40 -15.95 24.32
N GLN A 274 -2.89 -15.50 25.48
CA GLN A 274 -3.74 -15.02 26.58
C GLN A 274 -4.20 -13.56 26.45
N PHE A 275 -3.58 -12.73 25.61
CA PHE A 275 -3.99 -11.32 25.44
C PHE A 275 -5.13 -11.08 24.43
N ILE A 276 -5.57 -12.10 23.71
CA ILE A 276 -6.57 -11.95 22.61
C ILE A 276 -8.00 -12.23 23.08
N TYR A 277 -8.21 -12.85 24.25
CA TYR A 277 -9.54 -13.29 24.68
C TYR A 277 -10.60 -12.19 24.92
N PRO A 278 -10.29 -10.91 25.18
CA PRO A 278 -11.34 -9.89 25.21
C PRO A 278 -11.80 -9.42 23.81
N TYR A 279 -10.95 -9.55 22.77
CA TYR A 279 -11.20 -8.94 21.46
C TYR A 279 -12.28 -9.66 20.64
N ASN A 280 -12.49 -10.97 20.84
CA ASN A 280 -13.47 -11.74 20.09
C ASN A 280 -14.94 -11.46 20.49
N LYS A 281 -15.21 -10.75 21.59
CA LYS A 281 -16.57 -10.38 21.99
C LYS A 281 -17.03 -9.00 21.52
N MET A 282 -16.15 -8.16 20.98
CA MET A 282 -16.51 -6.78 20.57
C MET A 282 -17.02 -6.64 19.12
N TYR A 283 -16.92 -7.69 18.29
CA TYR A 283 -17.38 -7.65 16.89
C TYR A 283 -18.75 -8.31 16.66
N ILE A 284 -19.55 -8.50 17.73
CA ILE A 284 -20.95 -8.91 17.64
C ILE A 284 -21.82 -7.74 18.13
N VAL A 285 -21.92 -6.67 17.33
CA VAL A 285 -23.10 -5.80 17.16
C VAL A 285 -23.04 -5.20 15.77
#